data_AF-A0A6P5FRZ6-F1
#
_entry.id   AF-A0A6P5FRZ6-F1
#
_cell.length_a   1.000
_cell.length_b   1.000
_cell.length_c   1.000
_cell.angle_alpha   90.00
_cell.angle_beta   90.00
_cell.angle_gamma   90.00
#
_symmetry.space_group_name_H-M   'P 1'
#
loop_
_entity.id
_entity.type
_entity.pdbx_description
1 polymer ?
#
loop_
_entity_poly.entity_id
_entity_poly.type
_entity_poly.pdbx_seq_one_letter_code
_entity_poly.pdbx_strand_id
1 'polypeptide(L)'
;MASNGATARVGDAESSLEKIKRQLTSSSGRYLLQGPLLKRSEMLRKWNEHWVILDPTSGKMEYKTGRNAAVIKGNIIFDSTSTITLSPVNFHGSPKYDGCCFYIGTPQKNDYFLCAETPGAARAWVSTLHATQLVLEAHKEAVNSLSGSGSSKFGTVTTVIAAANATAREASKEIEAAMKISMRAAVNFVTNKTCEGHLDDLTIMKETIRVKDEELQQLSKDIRARDSTIRDIADKLMETAEAAEAAASAAHSMDEERKLVLAHLEYLKKDLHQRLESSSIKLREFEEKAIVLSKEKELLLKERDSAVQEAHQWRSELAKARERAVILEAAVIRAEEKARVAQADAETRIKEAAEKLQSAAKEKEELLALVKVLQLQIERLHG
;
A
#
# COMPACT_ATOMS: atom_id res chain seq x y z
N MET A 1 2.07 -46.91 -11.19
CA MET A 1 1.22 -45.75 -11.50
C MET A 1 2.13 -44.57 -11.77
N ALA A 2 2.20 -44.12 -13.02
CA ALA A 2 3.05 -43.02 -13.45
C ALA A 2 2.39 -41.68 -13.11
N SER A 3 3.09 -40.83 -12.36
CA SER A 3 2.70 -39.45 -12.07
C SER A 3 3.30 -38.55 -13.17
N ASN A 4 2.47 -38.14 -14.13
CA ASN A 4 2.81 -37.13 -15.13
C ASN A 4 2.79 -35.75 -14.48
N GLY A 5 3.97 -35.21 -14.17
CA GLY A 5 4.17 -33.77 -13.95
C GLY A 5 4.16 -33.05 -15.29
N ALA A 6 3.05 -32.39 -15.62
CA ALA A 6 2.95 -31.54 -16.79
C ALA A 6 3.67 -30.22 -16.54
N THR A 7 4.78 -30.02 -17.25
CA THR A 7 5.45 -28.72 -17.41
C THR A 7 4.53 -27.79 -18.19
N ALA A 8 4.03 -26.74 -17.52
CA ALA A 8 3.30 -25.65 -18.16
C ALA A 8 4.20 -25.03 -19.24
N ARG A 9 3.76 -25.17 -20.50
CA ARG A 9 4.54 -24.84 -21.69
C ARG A 9 4.64 -23.34 -21.87
N VAL A 10 5.86 -22.85 -22.10
CA VAL A 10 6.23 -21.48 -22.48
C VAL A 10 5.36 -20.92 -23.63
N GLY A 11 4.81 -21.77 -24.50
CA GLY A 11 3.93 -21.36 -25.61
C GLY A 11 2.55 -20.82 -25.22
N ASP A 12 2.00 -21.17 -24.05
CA ASP A 12 0.69 -20.64 -23.61
C ASP A 12 0.78 -19.20 -23.09
N ALA A 13 1.94 -18.84 -22.51
CA ALA A 13 2.22 -17.48 -22.10
C ALA A 13 2.36 -16.55 -23.31
N GLU A 14 3.06 -17.01 -24.36
CA GLU A 14 3.27 -16.25 -25.60
C GLU A 14 1.95 -16.03 -26.38
N SER A 15 1.10 -17.07 -26.46
CA SER A 15 -0.25 -17.00 -27.02
C SER A 15 -1.15 -16.02 -26.26
N SER A 16 -1.06 -16.03 -24.92
CA SER A 16 -1.83 -15.11 -24.06
C SER A 16 -1.36 -13.66 -24.19
N LEU A 17 -0.04 -13.45 -24.31
CA LEU A 17 0.57 -12.14 -24.52
C LEU A 17 0.18 -11.56 -25.89
N GLU A 18 0.12 -12.39 -26.93
CA GLU A 18 -0.38 -11.99 -28.26
C GLU A 18 -1.90 -11.69 -28.26
N LYS A 19 -2.71 -12.45 -27.50
CA LYS A 19 -4.15 -12.15 -27.32
C LYS A 19 -4.35 -10.83 -26.57
N ILE A 20 -3.54 -10.55 -25.55
CA ILE A 20 -3.58 -9.31 -24.79
C ILE A 20 -3.13 -8.12 -25.65
N LYS A 21 -2.05 -8.25 -26.42
CA LYS A 21 -1.62 -7.24 -27.41
C LYS A 21 -2.74 -6.94 -28.42
N ARG A 22 -3.44 -7.96 -28.91
CA ARG A 22 -4.58 -7.78 -29.84
C ARG A 22 -5.77 -7.10 -29.16
N GLN A 23 -6.10 -7.43 -27.92
CA GLN A 23 -7.18 -6.78 -27.17
C GLN A 23 -6.86 -5.30 -26.86
N LEU A 24 -5.62 -4.99 -26.50
CA LEU A 24 -5.17 -3.61 -26.24
C LEU A 24 -5.16 -2.75 -27.51
N THR A 25 -4.73 -3.31 -28.64
CA THR A 25 -4.68 -2.61 -29.93
C THR A 25 -6.02 -2.51 -30.65
N SER A 26 -7.03 -3.31 -30.28
CA SER A 26 -8.35 -3.34 -30.94
C SER A 26 -9.38 -2.36 -30.35
N SER A 27 -9.02 -1.57 -29.32
CA SER A 27 -9.91 -0.52 -28.81
C SER A 27 -9.95 0.68 -29.76
N SER A 28 -11.15 1.04 -30.18
CA SER A 28 -11.51 1.94 -31.28
C SER A 28 -11.13 3.42 -31.05
N GLY A 29 -9.84 3.77 -31.09
CA GLY A 29 -9.42 5.15 -30.83
C GLY A 29 -8.02 5.58 -31.29
N ARG A 30 -7.35 4.85 -32.20
CA ARG A 30 -5.97 5.20 -32.62
C ARG A 30 -5.94 6.52 -33.39
N TYR A 31 -5.29 7.53 -32.82
CA TYR A 31 -5.04 8.81 -33.46
C TYR A 31 -3.53 8.98 -33.70
N LEU A 32 -3.12 9.04 -34.97
CA LEU A 32 -1.72 9.21 -35.34
C LEU A 32 -1.37 10.70 -35.35
N LEU A 33 -0.31 11.08 -34.62
CA LEU A 33 0.27 12.41 -34.75
C LEU A 33 1.20 12.42 -35.96
N GLN A 34 1.02 13.38 -36.87
CA GLN A 34 1.86 13.48 -38.05
C GLN A 34 2.15 14.93 -38.42
N GLY A 35 3.35 15.17 -38.95
CA GLY A 35 3.75 16.51 -39.37
C GLY A 35 5.20 16.59 -39.85
N PRO A 36 5.60 17.75 -40.37
CA PRO A 36 6.97 18.02 -40.75
C PRO A 36 7.84 18.20 -39.50
N LEU A 37 9.01 17.58 -39.50
CA LEU A 37 10.08 17.82 -38.53
C LEU A 37 11.42 17.84 -39.25
N LEU A 38 12.29 18.74 -38.82
CA LEU A 38 13.70 18.69 -39.16
C LEU A 38 14.38 17.68 -38.23
N LYS A 39 14.98 16.62 -38.79
CA LYS A 39 15.81 15.67 -38.05
C LYS A 39 17.28 15.95 -38.37
N ARG A 40 18.11 16.04 -37.33
CA ARG A 40 19.55 16.16 -37.52
C ARG A 40 20.13 14.84 -38.02
N SER A 41 20.93 14.90 -39.07
CA SER A 41 21.77 13.79 -39.50
C SER A 41 22.88 13.59 -38.47
N GLU A 42 23.06 12.35 -38.05
CA GLU A 42 24.14 11.95 -37.14
C GLU A 42 25.52 12.18 -37.78
N MET A 43 25.70 11.72 -39.02
CA MET A 43 26.96 11.83 -39.76
C MET A 43 27.23 13.25 -40.26
N LEU A 44 26.24 13.89 -40.88
CA LEU A 44 26.43 15.17 -41.57
C LEU A 44 26.18 16.38 -40.67
N ARG A 45 25.63 16.18 -39.47
CA ARG A 45 25.23 17.24 -38.51
C ARG A 45 24.30 18.32 -39.11
N LYS A 46 23.69 18.06 -40.26
CA LYS A 46 22.73 18.92 -40.97
C LYS A 46 21.28 18.57 -40.64
N TRP A 47 20.42 19.57 -40.64
CA TRP A 47 18.97 19.38 -40.54
C TRP A 47 18.42 18.86 -41.87
N ASN A 48 17.62 17.80 -41.80
CA ASN A 48 16.91 17.24 -42.95
C ASN A 48 15.42 17.22 -42.66
N GLU A 49 14.63 17.74 -43.57
CA GLU A 49 13.18 17.72 -43.44
C GLU A 49 12.64 16.31 -43.66
N HIS A 50 11.76 15.91 -42.75
CA HIS A 50 11.09 14.63 -42.78
C HIS A 50 9.63 14.78 -42.40
N TRP A 51 8.79 13.97 -43.02
CA TRP A 51 7.43 13.76 -42.55
C TRP A 51 7.44 12.66 -41.48
N VAL A 52 7.12 13.02 -40.25
CA VAL A 52 7.15 12.13 -39.11
C VAL A 52 5.74 11.71 -38.74
N ILE A 53 5.59 10.44 -38.37
CA ILE A 53 4.34 9.80 -37.95
C ILE A 53 4.61 9.11 -36.62
N LEU A 54 3.86 9.47 -35.58
CA LEU A 54 3.90 8.86 -34.26
C LEU A 54 2.56 8.18 -33.98
N ASP A 55 2.61 6.90 -33.60
CA ASP A 55 1.51 6.19 -32.98
C ASP A 55 1.65 6.27 -31.44
N PRO A 56 0.82 7.09 -30.76
CA PRO A 56 0.89 7.27 -29.31
C PRO A 56 0.52 6.02 -28.52
N THR A 57 -0.13 5.04 -29.16
CA THR A 57 -0.58 3.81 -28.49
C THR A 57 0.50 2.74 -28.45
N SER A 58 1.45 2.79 -29.40
CA SER A 58 2.51 1.79 -29.53
C SER A 58 3.92 2.33 -29.32
N GLY A 59 4.10 3.66 -29.29
CA GLY A 59 5.43 4.27 -29.28
C GLY A 59 6.13 4.24 -30.64
N LYS A 60 5.45 3.76 -31.69
CA LYS A 60 6.04 3.64 -33.02
C LYS A 60 6.15 5.02 -33.67
N MET A 61 7.38 5.52 -33.78
CA MET A 61 7.68 6.79 -34.45
C MET A 61 8.49 6.54 -35.72
N GLU A 62 7.90 6.87 -36.87
CA GLU A 62 8.46 6.60 -38.20
C GLU A 62 8.63 7.91 -38.97
N TYR A 63 9.60 7.95 -39.89
CA TYR A 63 9.83 9.12 -40.71
C TYR A 63 10.04 8.79 -42.19
N LYS A 64 9.59 9.72 -43.03
CA LYS A 64 9.60 9.63 -44.49
C LYS A 64 10.22 10.89 -45.10
N THR A 65 10.61 10.83 -46.37
CA THR A 65 11.16 11.99 -47.08
C THR A 65 10.13 13.10 -47.30
N GLY A 66 8.83 12.78 -47.32
CA GLY A 66 7.76 13.75 -47.43
C GLY A 66 6.39 13.13 -47.15
N ARG A 67 5.35 13.96 -47.05
CA ARG A 67 3.99 13.55 -46.64
C ARG A 67 3.42 12.40 -47.49
N ASN A 68 3.62 12.46 -48.80
CA ASN A 68 3.06 11.50 -49.75
C ASN A 68 4.05 10.37 -50.14
N ALA A 69 5.19 10.27 -49.44
CA ALA A 69 6.16 9.22 -49.74
C ALA A 69 5.62 7.84 -49.33
N ALA A 70 5.71 6.86 -50.24
CA ALA A 70 5.28 5.49 -49.99
C ALA A 70 6.24 4.75 -49.03
N VAL A 71 7.54 5.02 -49.15
CA VAL A 71 8.59 4.30 -48.41
C VAL A 71 8.90 4.97 -47.07
N ILE A 72 8.93 4.17 -45.99
CA ILE A 72 9.43 4.58 -44.67
C ILE A 72 10.94 4.61 -44.72
N LYS A 73 11.54 5.77 -44.39
CA LYS A 73 13.00 5.97 -44.44
C LYS A 73 13.69 5.40 -43.19
N GLY A 74 13.01 5.45 -42.04
CA GLY A 74 13.50 4.87 -40.81
C GLY A 74 12.54 5.09 -39.65
N ASN A 75 12.95 4.62 -38.47
CA ASN A 75 12.23 4.78 -37.22
C ASN A 75 13.07 5.54 -36.19
N ILE A 76 12.38 6.12 -35.22
CA ILE A 76 12.94 6.68 -33.99
C ILE A 76 12.43 5.78 -32.88
N ILE A 77 13.35 5.09 -32.21
CA ILE A 77 13.01 4.14 -31.16
C ILE A 77 13.12 4.88 -29.84
N PHE A 78 12.11 4.78 -28.99
CA PHE A 78 12.15 5.25 -27.62
C PHE A 78 11.28 4.34 -26.75
N ASP A 79 11.55 4.36 -25.46
CA ASP A 79 10.86 3.59 -24.43
C ASP A 79 10.45 4.48 -23.25
N SER A 80 9.84 3.88 -22.24
CA SER A 80 9.39 4.59 -21.04
C SER A 80 10.53 5.21 -20.23
N THR A 81 11.78 4.79 -20.47
CA THR A 81 12.98 5.31 -19.80
C THR A 81 13.78 6.29 -20.65
N SER A 82 13.33 6.58 -21.86
CA SER A 82 14.01 7.52 -22.75
C SER A 82 13.90 8.96 -22.24
N THR A 83 14.93 9.77 -22.46
CA THR A 83 14.92 11.18 -22.09
C THR A 83 14.33 11.98 -23.24
N ILE A 84 13.22 12.69 -23.00
CA ILE A 84 12.64 13.63 -23.97
C ILE A 84 12.69 15.02 -23.37
N THR A 85 13.35 15.95 -24.06
CA THR A 85 13.56 17.30 -23.54
C THR A 85 13.39 18.34 -24.62
N LEU A 86 12.60 19.38 -24.32
CA LEU A 86 12.52 20.59 -25.13
C LEU A 86 13.75 21.47 -24.86
N SER A 87 14.40 21.94 -25.93
CA SER A 87 15.54 22.85 -25.82
C SER A 87 15.05 24.30 -25.93
N PRO A 88 15.36 25.17 -24.96
CA PRO A 88 15.02 26.59 -25.05
C PRO A 88 15.83 27.33 -26.11
N VAL A 89 17.03 26.82 -26.43
CA VAL A 89 17.95 27.40 -27.41
C VAL A 89 18.17 26.45 -28.57
N ASN A 90 18.36 26.98 -29.78
CA ASN A 90 18.68 26.17 -30.94
C ASN A 90 20.10 25.56 -30.83
N PHE A 91 20.23 24.26 -31.12
CA PHE A 91 21.50 23.53 -31.14
C PHE A 91 22.55 24.07 -32.15
N HIS A 92 22.15 24.90 -33.11
CA HIS A 92 23.03 25.46 -34.15
C HIS A 92 23.00 26.99 -34.26
N GLY A 93 22.51 27.70 -33.23
CA GLY A 93 22.67 29.15 -33.10
C GLY A 93 21.92 30.02 -34.11
N SER A 94 20.98 29.46 -34.89
CA SER A 94 20.07 30.26 -35.71
C SER A 94 18.85 30.65 -34.86
N PRO A 95 18.64 31.94 -34.52
CA PRO A 95 17.62 32.35 -33.55
C PRO A 95 16.18 32.02 -34.00
N LYS A 96 15.97 31.82 -35.30
CA LYS A 96 14.65 31.49 -35.87
C LYS A 96 14.09 30.15 -35.38
N TYR A 97 14.91 29.30 -34.77
CA TYR A 97 14.49 28.00 -34.21
C TYR A 97 14.61 27.93 -32.68
N ASP A 98 14.75 29.08 -32.01
CA ASP A 98 14.76 29.10 -30.55
C ASP A 98 13.41 28.63 -30.00
N GLY A 99 13.44 27.75 -28.99
CA GLY A 99 12.27 27.04 -28.48
C GLY A 99 11.62 26.03 -29.43
N CYS A 100 12.14 25.85 -30.66
CA CYS A 100 11.60 24.91 -31.65
C CYS A 100 12.30 23.54 -31.61
N CYS A 101 13.42 23.43 -30.91
CA CYS A 101 14.25 22.23 -30.87
C CYS A 101 13.89 21.33 -29.70
N PHE A 102 13.95 20.02 -29.89
CA PHE A 102 13.84 19.01 -28.84
C PHE A 102 14.71 17.81 -29.17
N TYR A 103 15.03 16.99 -28.17
CA TYR A 103 15.78 15.76 -28.39
C TYR A 103 15.18 14.58 -27.64
N ILE A 104 15.47 13.40 -28.19
CA ILE A 104 15.09 12.10 -27.63
C ILE A 104 16.39 11.31 -27.44
N GLY A 105 16.79 11.11 -26.19
CA GLY A 105 17.93 10.25 -25.83
C GLY A 105 17.44 8.88 -25.39
N THR A 106 17.94 7.81 -26.02
CA THR A 106 17.53 6.44 -25.69
C THR A 106 18.50 5.77 -24.73
N PRO A 107 18.08 4.74 -23.97
CA PRO A 107 18.98 3.96 -23.11
C PRO A 107 20.13 3.29 -23.87
N GLN A 108 19.96 3.05 -25.17
CA GLN A 108 20.99 2.50 -26.06
C GLN A 108 21.98 3.55 -26.58
N LYS A 109 21.99 4.75 -25.99
CA LYS A 109 22.86 5.89 -26.32
C LYS A 109 22.68 6.44 -27.74
N ASN A 110 21.49 6.30 -28.30
CA ASN A 110 21.13 7.01 -29.54
C ASN A 110 20.46 8.32 -29.18
N ASP A 111 20.99 9.44 -29.70
CA ASP A 111 20.43 10.77 -29.48
C ASP A 111 19.82 11.30 -30.78
N TYR A 112 18.51 11.50 -30.77
CA TYR A 112 17.77 12.08 -31.89
C TYR A 112 17.49 13.56 -31.63
N PHE A 113 18.11 14.43 -32.43
CA PHE A 113 17.85 15.87 -32.38
C PHE A 113 16.80 16.23 -33.44
N LEU A 114 15.75 16.92 -33.00
CA LEU A 114 14.57 17.26 -33.78
C LEU A 114 14.28 18.76 -33.65
N CYS A 115 13.70 19.35 -34.69
CA CYS A 115 13.29 20.75 -34.70
C CYS A 115 11.96 20.89 -35.45
N ALA A 116 11.00 21.56 -34.81
CA ALA A 116 9.71 21.90 -35.40
C ALA A 116 9.75 23.29 -36.03
N GLU A 117 8.69 23.64 -36.77
CA GLU A 117 8.59 24.95 -37.42
C GLU A 117 8.38 26.08 -36.40
N THR A 118 7.64 25.81 -35.32
CA THR A 118 7.31 26.79 -34.28
C THR A 118 7.52 26.22 -32.88
N PRO A 119 7.70 27.09 -31.85
CA PRO A 119 7.82 26.63 -30.47
C PRO A 119 6.55 25.91 -29.98
N GLY A 120 5.38 26.33 -30.46
CA GLY A 120 4.11 25.65 -30.19
C GLY A 120 4.08 24.21 -30.72
N ALA A 121 4.49 24.02 -31.98
CA ALA A 121 4.58 22.69 -32.57
C ALA A 121 5.63 21.82 -31.86
N ALA A 122 6.76 22.38 -31.43
CA ALA A 122 7.76 21.65 -30.65
C ALA A 122 7.20 21.15 -29.30
N ARG A 123 6.49 22.01 -28.57
CA ARG A 123 5.79 21.62 -27.32
C ARG A 123 4.72 20.55 -27.57
N ALA A 124 3.98 20.66 -28.68
CA ALA A 124 2.96 19.68 -29.07
C ALA A 124 3.56 18.29 -29.32
N TRP A 125 4.70 18.21 -30.02
CA TRP A 125 5.45 16.97 -30.20
C TRP A 125 5.95 16.39 -28.88
N VAL A 126 6.62 17.20 -28.05
CA VAL A 126 7.16 16.76 -26.75
C VAL A 126 6.05 16.27 -25.81
N SER A 127 4.93 16.98 -25.74
CA SER A 127 3.78 16.60 -24.90
C SER A 127 3.18 15.26 -25.33
N THR A 128 3.08 15.03 -26.64
CA THR A 128 2.56 13.76 -27.18
C THR A 128 3.54 12.62 -26.94
N LEU A 129 4.84 12.86 -27.05
CA LEU A 129 5.87 11.87 -26.76
C LEU A 129 5.87 11.47 -25.27
N HIS A 130 5.74 12.42 -24.33
CA HIS A 130 5.57 12.09 -22.91
C HIS A 130 4.28 11.31 -22.63
N ALA A 131 3.16 11.70 -23.24
CA ALA A 131 1.92 10.92 -23.11
C ALA A 131 2.09 9.49 -23.64
N THR A 132 2.90 9.32 -24.69
CA THR A 132 3.27 8.00 -25.23
C THR A 132 4.15 7.21 -24.27
N GLN A 133 5.09 7.84 -23.56
CA GLN A 133 5.88 7.16 -22.51
C GLN A 133 5.01 6.60 -21.39
N LEU A 134 3.97 7.32 -20.99
CA LEU A 134 3.01 6.83 -19.98
C LEU A 134 2.27 5.58 -20.48
N VAL A 135 1.91 5.53 -21.77
CA VAL A 135 1.32 4.32 -22.38
C VAL A 135 2.30 3.15 -22.33
N LEU A 136 3.56 3.39 -22.70
CA LEU A 136 4.61 2.36 -22.69
C LEU A 136 4.88 1.83 -21.28
N GLU A 137 4.89 2.70 -20.27
CA GLU A 137 5.04 2.28 -18.87
C GLU A 137 3.83 1.50 -18.39
N ALA A 138 2.61 1.95 -18.68
CA ALA A 138 1.39 1.23 -18.32
C ALA A 138 1.33 -0.17 -18.97
N HIS A 139 1.80 -0.30 -20.22
CA HIS A 139 1.95 -1.60 -20.88
C HIS A 139 2.97 -2.49 -20.18
N LYS A 140 4.13 -1.94 -19.81
CA LYS A 140 5.19 -2.65 -19.10
C LYS A 140 4.72 -3.15 -17.73
N GLU A 141 4.03 -2.30 -16.96
CA GLU A 141 3.45 -2.65 -15.67
C GLU A 141 2.37 -3.73 -15.79
N ALA A 142 1.50 -3.63 -16.80
CA ALA A 142 0.47 -4.63 -17.06
C ALA A 142 1.08 -6.00 -17.41
N VAL A 143 2.14 -6.04 -18.23
CA VAL A 143 2.86 -7.27 -18.58
C VAL A 143 3.59 -7.87 -17.37
N ASN A 144 4.27 -7.04 -16.57
CA ASN A 144 4.98 -7.50 -15.37
C ASN A 144 4.04 -8.04 -14.27
N SER A 145 2.78 -7.66 -14.30
CA SER A 145 1.76 -8.02 -13.31
C SER A 145 0.92 -9.25 -13.66
N LEU A 146 1.24 -9.97 -14.74
CA LEU A 146 0.47 -11.13 -15.22
C LEU A 146 0.43 -12.33 -14.26
N SER A 147 1.07 -12.26 -13.08
CA SER A 147 1.01 -13.26 -12.01
C SER A 147 -0.05 -12.99 -10.93
N GLY A 148 -0.80 -11.86 -10.96
CA GLY A 148 -1.85 -11.59 -9.98
C GLY A 148 -2.74 -10.37 -10.27
N SER A 149 -4.07 -10.59 -10.22
CA SER A 149 -5.17 -9.60 -10.38
C SER A 149 -5.20 -8.85 -11.72
N GLY A 150 -5.81 -9.47 -12.73
CA GLY A 150 -5.84 -9.00 -14.12
C GLY A 150 -7.05 -8.16 -14.55
N SER A 151 -7.81 -7.49 -13.66
CA SER A 151 -8.98 -6.70 -14.09
C SER A 151 -8.84 -5.19 -13.87
N SER A 152 -8.26 -4.73 -12.76
CA SER A 152 -8.15 -3.29 -12.46
C SER A 152 -7.07 -2.58 -13.28
N LYS A 153 -6.00 -3.28 -13.66
CA LYS A 153 -4.83 -2.71 -14.36
C LYS A 153 -5.06 -2.46 -15.85
N PHE A 154 -5.93 -3.23 -16.50
CA PHE A 154 -6.32 -2.96 -17.89
C PHE A 154 -7.14 -1.67 -18.02
N GLY A 155 -7.93 -1.32 -16.99
CA GLY A 155 -8.63 -0.03 -16.94
C GLY A 155 -7.67 1.16 -16.93
N THR A 156 -6.53 1.04 -16.23
CA THR A 156 -5.45 2.05 -16.27
C THR A 156 -4.86 2.19 -17.66
N VAL A 157 -4.54 1.09 -18.34
CA VAL A 157 -3.99 1.11 -19.71
C VAL A 157 -4.96 1.80 -20.68
N THR A 158 -6.26 1.46 -20.64
CA THR A 158 -7.26 2.08 -21.51
C THR A 158 -7.38 3.59 -21.27
N THR A 159 -7.32 4.03 -20.01
CA THR A 159 -7.39 5.44 -19.63
C THR A 159 -6.19 6.23 -20.16
N VAL A 160 -4.97 5.68 -19.99
CA VAL A 160 -3.74 6.32 -20.47
C VAL A 160 -3.69 6.38 -22.00
N ILE A 161 -4.14 5.33 -22.70
CA ILE A 161 -4.30 5.33 -24.16
C ILE A 161 -5.27 6.41 -24.63
N ALA A 162 -6.42 6.56 -23.96
CA ALA A 162 -7.40 7.59 -24.30
C ALA A 162 -6.82 9.00 -24.12
N ALA A 163 -6.08 9.24 -23.04
CA ALA A 163 -5.38 10.50 -22.79
C ALA A 163 -4.32 10.79 -23.86
N ALA A 164 -3.48 9.81 -24.22
CA ALA A 164 -2.46 9.97 -25.26
C ALA A 164 -3.07 10.31 -26.63
N ASN A 165 -4.19 9.67 -27.00
CA ASN A 165 -4.92 10.00 -28.22
C ASN A 165 -5.55 11.40 -28.18
N ALA A 166 -6.05 11.84 -27.03
CA ALA A 166 -6.58 13.20 -26.85
C ALA A 166 -5.46 14.25 -27.01
N THR A 167 -4.30 14.02 -26.38
CA THR A 167 -3.11 14.87 -26.53
C THR A 167 -2.65 14.94 -27.98
N ALA A 168 -2.58 13.80 -28.67
CA ALA A 168 -2.19 13.76 -30.08
C ALA A 168 -3.17 14.53 -30.98
N ARG A 169 -4.48 14.46 -30.68
CA ARG A 169 -5.51 15.21 -31.42
C ARG A 169 -5.35 16.72 -31.25
N GLU A 170 -5.06 17.18 -30.04
CA GLU A 170 -4.83 18.60 -29.80
C GLU A 170 -3.50 19.06 -30.42
N ALA A 171 -2.44 18.28 -30.24
CA ALA A 171 -1.13 18.52 -30.85
C ALA A 171 -1.20 18.64 -32.38
N SER A 172 -2.07 17.86 -33.04
CA SER A 172 -2.25 17.95 -34.49
C SER A 172 -2.77 19.32 -34.94
N LYS A 173 -3.61 20.00 -34.15
CA LYS A 173 -4.10 21.35 -34.50
C LYS A 173 -2.96 22.37 -34.47
N GLU A 174 -2.10 22.27 -33.46
CA GLU A 174 -0.94 23.14 -33.29
C GLU A 174 0.08 22.95 -34.42
N ILE A 175 0.33 21.70 -34.81
CA ILE A 175 1.20 21.36 -35.95
C ILE A 175 0.61 21.86 -37.27
N GLU A 176 -0.70 21.72 -37.48
CA GLU A 176 -1.36 22.23 -38.69
C GLU A 176 -1.30 23.77 -38.75
N ALA A 177 -1.50 24.45 -37.62
CA ALA A 177 -1.36 25.90 -37.52
C ALA A 177 0.06 26.37 -37.87
N ALA A 178 1.09 25.68 -37.36
CA ALA A 178 2.49 25.93 -37.69
C ALA A 178 2.77 25.77 -39.20
N MET A 179 2.23 24.71 -39.82
CA MET A 179 2.38 24.46 -41.25
C MET A 179 1.77 25.59 -42.11
N LYS A 180 0.62 26.14 -41.70
CA LYS A 180 -0.02 27.27 -42.40
C LYS A 180 0.81 28.56 -42.36
N ILE A 181 1.53 28.80 -41.26
CA ILE A 181 2.43 29.95 -41.12
C ILE A 181 3.61 29.84 -42.11
N SER A 182 4.23 28.66 -42.19
CA SER A 182 5.35 28.40 -43.11
C SER A 182 4.96 28.60 -44.58
N MET A 183 3.79 28.10 -44.99
CA MET A 183 3.29 28.28 -46.37
C MET A 183 3.07 29.75 -46.74
N ARG A 184 2.57 30.57 -45.80
CA ARG A 184 2.36 32.01 -46.04
C ARG A 184 3.69 32.76 -46.23
N ALA A 185 4.74 32.37 -45.50
CA ALA A 185 6.06 32.98 -45.63
C ALA A 185 6.71 32.69 -46.99
N ALA A 186 6.50 31.51 -47.57
CA ALA A 186 7.08 31.12 -48.85
C ALA A 186 6.48 31.86 -50.07
N VAL A 187 5.20 32.24 -50.01
CA VAL A 187 4.50 32.92 -51.12
C VAL A 187 4.93 34.38 -51.28
N ASN A 188 5.27 35.06 -50.18
CA ASN A 188 5.63 36.49 -50.20
C ASN A 188 7.01 36.79 -50.81
N PHE A 189 7.85 35.78 -51.07
CA PHE A 189 9.23 35.96 -51.55
C PHE A 189 9.34 36.08 -53.10
N VAL A 190 8.27 35.79 -53.85
CA VAL A 190 8.34 35.57 -55.31
C VAL A 190 8.04 36.83 -56.16
N THR A 191 7.58 37.94 -55.58
CA THR A 191 6.95 39.03 -56.37
C THR A 191 7.81 40.25 -56.73
N ASN A 192 9.09 40.35 -56.35
CA ASN A 192 9.87 41.57 -56.59
C ASN A 192 11.16 41.32 -57.41
N LYS A 193 11.11 41.53 -58.74
CA LYS A 193 12.24 42.03 -59.58
C LYS A 193 11.88 42.08 -61.08
N THR A 194 11.81 43.28 -61.67
CA THR A 194 12.36 43.67 -62.99
C THR A 194 12.01 45.14 -63.34
N CYS A 195 12.99 45.94 -63.79
CA CYS A 195 13.09 46.50 -65.17
C CYS A 195 14.03 47.72 -65.19
N GLU A 196 15.08 47.71 -66.03
CA GLU A 196 15.94 48.87 -66.27
C GLU A 196 16.10 49.07 -67.79
N GLY A 197 15.83 50.29 -68.26
CA GLY A 197 15.91 50.72 -69.65
C GLY A 197 16.92 51.86 -69.81
N HIS A 198 17.64 51.83 -70.93
CA HIS A 198 18.78 52.66 -71.32
C HIS A 198 18.54 54.18 -71.16
N LEU A 199 19.35 54.83 -70.33
CA LEU A 199 19.37 56.29 -70.06
C LEU A 199 20.70 56.92 -70.53
N ASP A 200 20.69 58.24 -70.73
CA ASP A 200 21.82 59.10 -71.18
C ASP A 200 22.90 59.28 -70.08
N ASP A 201 24.20 59.25 -70.41
CA ASP A 201 25.32 59.11 -69.44
C ASP A 201 25.39 60.21 -68.36
N LEU A 202 25.11 61.47 -68.72
CA LEU A 202 25.05 62.57 -67.74
C LEU A 202 23.84 62.45 -66.82
N THR A 203 22.74 61.92 -67.37
CA THR A 203 21.51 61.62 -66.63
C THR A 203 21.74 60.42 -65.70
N ILE A 204 22.46 59.38 -66.17
CA ILE A 204 22.88 58.23 -65.36
C ILE A 204 23.74 58.69 -64.18
N MET A 205 24.74 59.56 -64.39
CA MET A 205 25.60 60.01 -63.30
C MET A 205 24.84 60.82 -62.24
N LYS A 206 23.98 61.75 -62.65
CA LYS A 206 23.15 62.53 -61.71
C LYS A 206 22.19 61.65 -60.94
N GLU A 207 21.54 60.71 -61.64
CA GLU A 207 20.64 59.75 -61.02
C GLU A 207 21.39 58.80 -60.08
N THR A 208 22.60 58.36 -60.44
CA THR A 208 23.45 57.53 -59.59
C THR A 208 23.83 58.27 -58.31
N ILE A 209 24.22 59.55 -58.38
CA ILE A 209 24.53 60.35 -57.18
C ILE A 209 23.29 60.53 -56.31
N ARG A 210 22.12 60.80 -56.91
CA ARG A 210 20.84 60.92 -56.19
C ARG A 210 20.49 59.62 -55.47
N VAL A 211 20.56 58.49 -56.18
CA VAL A 211 20.31 57.15 -55.63
C VAL A 211 21.30 56.84 -54.50
N LYS A 212 22.59 57.20 -54.64
CA LYS A 212 23.59 57.02 -53.58
C LYS A 212 23.30 57.87 -52.34
N ASP A 213 22.86 59.11 -52.51
CA ASP A 213 22.47 59.96 -51.38
C ASP A 213 21.22 59.41 -50.67
N GLU A 214 20.23 58.93 -51.43
CA GLU A 214 19.05 58.24 -50.89
C GLU A 214 19.40 56.94 -50.17
N GLU A 215 20.31 56.12 -50.72
CA GLU A 215 20.86 54.92 -50.08
C GLU A 215 21.57 55.27 -48.76
N LEU A 216 22.37 56.34 -48.71
CA LEU A 216 23.04 56.79 -47.49
C LEU A 216 22.04 57.28 -46.43
N GLN A 217 21.02 58.04 -46.84
CA GLN A 217 19.94 58.47 -45.94
C GLN A 217 19.15 57.28 -45.41
N GLN A 218 18.88 56.28 -46.26
CA GLN A 218 18.19 55.06 -45.85
C GLN A 218 19.05 54.23 -44.88
N LEU A 219 20.34 54.04 -45.17
CA LEU A 219 21.28 53.37 -44.28
C LEU A 219 21.37 54.08 -42.91
N SER A 220 21.37 55.41 -42.90
CA SER A 220 21.37 56.19 -41.65
C SER A 220 20.10 55.95 -40.81
N LYS A 221 18.92 55.85 -41.46
CA LYS A 221 17.67 55.49 -40.78
C LYS A 221 17.70 54.06 -40.25
N ASP A 222 18.20 53.12 -41.04
CA ASP A 222 18.31 51.71 -40.67
C ASP A 222 19.27 51.50 -39.49
N ILE A 223 20.40 52.23 -39.44
CA ILE A 223 21.32 52.22 -38.30
C ILE A 223 20.61 52.69 -37.03
N ARG A 224 19.91 53.83 -37.07
CA ARG A 224 19.15 54.32 -35.91
C ARG A 224 18.06 53.35 -35.45
N ALA A 225 17.37 52.70 -36.39
CA ALA A 225 16.38 51.68 -36.08
C ALA A 225 17.03 50.47 -35.38
N ARG A 226 18.20 50.02 -35.87
CA ARG A 226 18.98 48.96 -35.23
C ARG A 226 19.47 49.35 -33.83
N ASP A 227 19.95 50.57 -33.65
CA ASP A 227 20.38 51.09 -32.33
C ASP A 227 19.20 51.14 -31.33
N SER A 228 17.99 51.44 -31.81
CA SER A 228 16.78 51.32 -30.99
C SER A 228 16.52 49.87 -30.57
N THR A 229 16.54 48.94 -31.53
CA THR A 229 16.33 47.51 -31.25
C THR A 229 17.40 46.96 -30.31
N ILE A 230 18.66 47.37 -30.44
CA ILE A 230 19.76 46.95 -29.56
C ILE A 230 19.49 47.41 -28.13
N ARG A 231 19.04 48.66 -27.93
CA ARG A 231 18.66 49.16 -26.60
C ARG A 231 17.50 48.38 -25.99
N ASP A 232 16.44 48.14 -26.76
CA ASP A 232 15.29 47.34 -26.31
C ASP A 232 15.69 45.91 -25.91
N ILE A 233 16.66 45.32 -26.63
CA ILE A 233 17.20 44.00 -26.28
C ILE A 233 18.04 44.08 -25.00
N ALA A 234 18.87 45.11 -24.85
CA ALA A 234 19.69 45.30 -23.65
C ALA A 234 18.82 45.45 -22.39
N ASP A 235 17.75 46.23 -22.48
CA ASP A 235 16.80 46.42 -21.37
C ASP A 235 16.12 45.09 -20.99
N LYS A 236 15.65 44.32 -21.98
CA LYS A 236 15.07 42.98 -21.73
C LYS A 236 16.05 42.00 -21.11
N LEU A 237 17.32 42.04 -21.53
CA LEU A 237 18.37 41.20 -20.95
C LEU A 237 18.65 41.57 -19.50
N MET A 238 18.62 42.87 -19.17
CA MET A 238 18.76 43.37 -17.80
C MET A 238 17.59 42.90 -16.92
N GLU A 239 16.34 43.07 -17.37
CA GLU A 239 15.15 42.57 -16.66
C GLU A 239 15.22 41.05 -16.43
N THR A 240 15.70 40.30 -17.43
CA THR A 240 15.87 38.85 -17.32
C THR A 240 16.96 38.48 -16.31
N ALA A 241 18.04 39.24 -16.25
CA ALA A 241 19.12 39.03 -15.28
C ALA A 241 18.66 39.30 -13.85
N GLU A 242 17.93 40.39 -13.62
CA GLU A 242 17.34 40.72 -12.32
C GLU A 242 16.32 39.66 -11.87
N ALA A 243 15.46 39.19 -12.78
CA ALA A 243 14.51 38.12 -12.49
C ALA A 243 15.21 36.80 -12.16
N ALA A 244 16.30 36.47 -12.86
CA ALA A 244 17.11 35.28 -12.59
C ALA A 244 17.82 35.36 -11.22
N GLU A 245 18.35 36.53 -10.86
CA GLU A 245 18.96 36.76 -9.55
C GLU A 245 17.91 36.61 -8.43
N ALA A 246 16.75 37.26 -8.57
CA ALA A 246 15.66 37.12 -7.60
C ALA A 246 15.19 35.67 -7.44
N ALA A 247 15.06 34.93 -8.54
CA ALA A 247 14.70 33.51 -8.51
C ALA A 247 15.79 32.65 -7.83
N ALA A 248 17.07 32.94 -8.08
CA ALA A 248 18.18 32.24 -7.43
C ALA A 248 18.23 32.50 -5.92
N SER A 249 18.03 33.76 -5.49
CA SER A 249 17.94 34.12 -4.08
C SER A 249 16.75 33.44 -3.38
N ALA A 250 15.58 33.42 -4.03
CA ALA A 250 14.41 32.72 -3.50
C ALA A 250 14.65 31.21 -3.37
N ALA A 251 15.24 30.58 -4.40
CA ALA A 251 15.58 29.16 -4.37
C ALA A 251 16.58 28.82 -3.25
N HIS A 252 17.58 29.67 -3.01
CA HIS A 252 18.52 29.49 -1.91
C HIS A 252 17.83 29.60 -0.55
N SER A 253 16.96 30.60 -0.34
CA SER A 253 16.20 30.74 0.92
C SER A 253 15.32 29.52 1.18
N MET A 254 14.63 29.02 0.16
CA MET A 254 13.80 27.82 0.26
C MET A 254 14.63 26.56 0.56
N ASP A 255 15.83 26.43 0.00
CA ASP A 255 16.71 25.29 0.29
C ASP A 255 17.21 25.29 1.74
N GLU A 256 17.51 26.46 2.31
CA GLU A 256 17.88 26.58 3.71
C GLU A 256 16.72 26.22 4.65
N GLU A 257 15.51 26.71 4.38
CA GLU A 257 14.31 26.30 5.12
C GLU A 257 14.07 24.78 5.00
N ARG A 258 14.23 24.22 3.79
CA ARG A 258 14.12 22.78 3.55
C ARG A 258 15.12 21.99 4.39
N LYS A 259 16.38 22.43 4.47
CA LYS A 259 17.42 21.78 5.30
C LYS A 259 17.06 21.81 6.78
N LEU A 260 16.57 22.95 7.29
CA LEU A 260 16.12 23.08 8.69
C LEU A 260 14.96 22.14 9.00
N VAL A 261 13.97 22.05 8.10
CA VAL A 261 12.82 21.14 8.24
C VAL A 261 13.28 19.68 8.24
N LEU A 262 14.19 19.30 7.34
CA LEU A 262 14.74 17.94 7.30
C LEU A 262 15.48 17.58 8.60
N ALA A 263 16.30 18.48 9.14
CA ALA A 263 16.97 18.27 10.42
C ALA A 263 15.98 18.10 11.58
N HIS A 264 14.88 18.88 11.58
CA HIS A 264 13.83 18.74 12.58
C HIS A 264 13.06 17.41 12.45
N LEU A 265 12.78 16.96 11.22
CA LEU A 265 12.16 15.66 10.98
C LEU A 265 13.04 14.50 11.45
N GLU A 266 14.36 14.57 11.24
CA GLU A 266 15.30 13.57 11.74
C GLU A 266 15.33 13.53 13.29
N TYR A 267 15.31 14.69 13.93
CA TYR A 267 15.21 14.78 15.38
C TYR A 267 13.90 14.16 15.90
N LEU A 268 12.75 14.52 15.33
CA LEU A 268 11.45 13.97 15.71
C LEU A 268 11.38 12.46 15.49
N LYS A 269 11.95 11.96 14.38
CA LYS A 269 12.04 10.53 14.11
C LYS A 269 12.82 9.80 15.20
N LYS A 270 13.95 10.37 15.65
CA LYS A 270 14.76 9.80 16.72
C LYS A 270 14.03 9.82 18.07
N ASP A 271 13.36 10.91 18.42
CA ASP A 271 12.56 11.01 19.66
C ASP A 271 11.42 9.99 19.67
N LEU A 272 10.67 9.87 18.58
CA LEU A 272 9.59 8.89 18.44
C LEU A 272 10.11 7.46 18.54
N HIS A 273 11.26 7.16 17.94
CA HIS A 273 11.88 5.85 18.03
C HIS A 273 12.26 5.51 19.48
N GLN A 274 12.88 6.44 20.20
CA GLN A 274 13.24 6.27 21.61
C GLN A 274 12.01 6.08 22.51
N ARG A 275 10.92 6.84 22.26
CA ARG A 275 9.65 6.66 22.97
C ARG A 275 9.05 5.28 22.70
N LEU A 276 9.06 4.82 21.45
CA LEU A 276 8.57 3.52 21.06
C LEU A 276 9.36 2.39 21.75
N GLU A 277 10.69 2.47 21.75
CA GLU A 277 11.54 1.50 22.46
C GLU A 277 11.22 1.49 23.97
N SER A 278 11.11 2.66 24.60
CA SER A 278 10.76 2.75 26.02
C SER A 278 9.39 2.14 26.35
N SER A 279 8.40 2.32 25.47
CA SER A 279 7.06 1.76 25.63
C SER A 279 7.06 0.24 25.41
N SER A 280 7.84 -0.25 24.44
CA SER A 280 8.00 -1.67 24.16
C SER A 280 8.61 -2.42 25.35
N ILE A 281 9.63 -1.84 25.99
CA ILE A 281 10.25 -2.41 27.19
C ILE A 281 9.22 -2.50 28.33
N LYS A 282 8.49 -1.41 28.61
CA LYS A 282 7.43 -1.41 29.65
C LYS A 282 6.34 -2.43 29.37
N LEU A 283 5.95 -2.59 28.11
CA LEU A 283 4.93 -3.57 27.71
C LEU A 283 5.41 -5.00 28.01
N ARG A 284 6.67 -5.32 27.68
CA ARG A 284 7.28 -6.61 28.02
C ARG A 284 7.32 -6.86 29.54
N GLU A 285 7.67 -5.85 30.33
CA GLU A 285 7.65 -5.96 31.80
C GLU A 285 6.24 -6.25 32.34
N PHE A 286 5.20 -5.63 31.75
CA PHE A 286 3.82 -5.91 32.12
C PHE A 286 3.35 -7.29 31.68
N GLU A 287 3.76 -7.75 30.50
CA GLU A 287 3.49 -9.12 30.02
C GLU A 287 4.12 -10.17 30.93
N GLU A 288 5.37 -9.97 31.35
CA GLU A 288 6.06 -10.85 32.30
C GLU A 288 5.34 -10.90 33.65
N LYS A 289 4.92 -9.75 34.19
CA LYS A 289 4.10 -9.68 35.41
C LYS A 289 2.77 -10.41 35.26
N ALA A 290 2.11 -10.27 34.11
CA ALA A 290 0.84 -10.95 33.85
C ALA A 290 1.02 -12.48 33.81
N ILE A 291 2.12 -12.98 33.23
CA ILE A 291 2.45 -14.42 33.22
C ILE A 291 2.66 -14.93 34.66
N VAL A 292 3.39 -14.19 35.50
CA VAL A 292 3.62 -14.57 36.90
C VAL A 292 2.29 -14.63 37.68
N LEU A 293 1.46 -13.59 37.56
CA LEU A 293 0.14 -13.55 38.22
C LEU A 293 -0.79 -14.65 37.72
N SER A 294 -0.72 -15.01 36.43
CA SER A 294 -1.52 -16.12 35.88
C SER A 294 -1.12 -17.46 36.51
N LYS A 295 0.19 -17.70 36.68
CA LYS A 295 0.69 -18.93 37.33
C LYS A 295 0.29 -18.98 38.80
N GLU A 296 0.40 -17.86 39.52
CA GLU A 296 -0.03 -17.76 40.92
C GLU A 296 -1.54 -18.04 41.07
N LYS A 297 -2.36 -17.46 40.19
CA LYS A 297 -3.80 -17.73 40.14
C LYS A 297 -4.10 -19.22 39.94
N GLU A 298 -3.40 -19.90 39.04
CA GLU A 298 -3.58 -21.35 38.82
C GLU A 298 -3.21 -22.18 40.05
N LEU A 299 -2.15 -21.82 40.76
CA LEU A 299 -1.75 -22.49 42.00
C LEU A 299 -2.82 -22.30 43.09
N LEU A 300 -3.27 -21.06 43.30
CA LEU A 300 -4.34 -20.76 44.25
C LEU A 300 -5.64 -21.49 43.92
N LEU A 301 -5.98 -21.63 42.64
CA LEU A 301 -7.15 -22.40 42.22
C LEU A 301 -7.03 -23.88 42.59
N LYS A 302 -5.84 -24.49 42.42
CA LYS A 302 -5.57 -25.90 42.79
C LYS A 302 -5.59 -26.11 44.31
N GLU A 303 -5.06 -25.16 45.08
CA GLU A 303 -5.12 -25.20 46.55
C GLU A 303 -6.57 -25.12 47.04
N ARG A 304 -7.35 -24.20 46.47
CA ARG A 304 -8.77 -24.05 46.78
C ARG A 304 -9.58 -25.30 46.41
N ASP A 305 -9.30 -25.95 45.27
CA ASP A 305 -9.95 -27.22 44.91
C ASP A 305 -9.58 -28.36 45.88
N SER A 306 -8.31 -28.48 46.25
CA SER A 306 -7.83 -29.47 47.22
C SER A 306 -8.49 -29.28 48.59
N ALA A 307 -8.55 -28.04 49.09
CA ALA A 307 -9.19 -27.71 50.36
C ALA A 307 -10.70 -28.02 50.35
N VAL A 308 -11.37 -27.76 49.22
CA VAL A 308 -12.80 -28.10 49.04
C VAL A 308 -12.99 -29.62 49.05
N GLN A 309 -12.13 -30.38 48.36
CA GLN A 309 -12.18 -31.84 48.38
C GLN A 309 -11.98 -32.42 49.78
N GLU A 310 -10.98 -31.92 50.51
CA GLU A 310 -10.71 -32.35 51.88
C GLU A 310 -11.90 -32.03 52.80
N ALA A 311 -12.46 -30.83 52.71
CA ALA A 311 -13.66 -30.46 53.46
C ALA A 311 -14.86 -31.38 53.16
N HIS A 312 -15.03 -31.81 51.90
CA HIS A 312 -16.06 -32.79 51.55
C HIS A 312 -15.79 -34.17 52.15
N GLN A 313 -14.53 -34.62 52.19
CA GLN A 313 -14.15 -35.88 52.83
C GLN A 313 -14.45 -35.84 54.34
N TRP A 314 -14.03 -34.78 55.03
CA TRP A 314 -14.31 -34.60 56.46
C TRP A 314 -15.80 -34.54 56.76
N ARG A 315 -16.61 -33.89 55.91
CA ARG A 315 -18.08 -33.90 56.05
C ARG A 315 -18.67 -35.30 55.90
N SER A 316 -18.15 -36.10 54.96
CA SER A 316 -18.58 -37.49 54.76
C SER A 316 -18.22 -38.38 55.95
N GLU A 317 -16.98 -38.29 56.45
CA GLU A 317 -16.54 -39.04 57.63
C GLU A 317 -17.29 -38.61 58.89
N LEU A 318 -17.58 -37.32 59.05
CA LEU A 318 -18.43 -36.82 60.14
C LEU A 318 -19.85 -37.39 60.07
N ALA A 319 -20.43 -37.50 58.88
CA ALA A 319 -21.76 -38.10 58.70
C ALA A 319 -21.76 -39.59 59.10
N LYS A 320 -20.75 -40.36 58.66
CA LYS A 320 -20.58 -41.77 59.04
C LYS A 320 -20.36 -41.94 60.55
N ALA A 321 -19.55 -41.07 61.16
CA ALA A 321 -19.31 -41.10 62.61
C ALA A 321 -20.59 -40.81 63.40
N ARG A 322 -21.39 -39.83 62.96
CA ARG A 322 -22.70 -39.52 63.55
C ARG A 322 -23.67 -40.70 63.42
N GLU A 323 -23.74 -41.34 62.26
CA GLU A 323 -24.59 -42.54 62.07
C GLU A 323 -24.17 -43.68 63.01
N ARG A 324 -22.86 -43.96 63.13
CA ARG A 324 -22.34 -44.96 64.06
C ARG A 324 -22.66 -44.62 65.52
N ALA A 325 -22.56 -43.35 65.92
CA ALA A 325 -22.91 -42.91 67.26
C ALA A 325 -24.38 -43.20 67.58
N VAL A 326 -25.31 -42.87 66.67
CA VAL A 326 -26.74 -43.18 66.83
C VAL A 326 -26.99 -44.68 66.96
N ILE A 327 -26.31 -45.52 66.17
CA ILE A 327 -26.44 -46.98 66.25
C ILE A 327 -25.96 -47.51 67.62
N LEU A 328 -24.82 -46.99 68.11
CA LEU A 328 -24.27 -47.36 69.40
C LEU A 328 -25.14 -46.90 70.56
N GLU A 329 -25.65 -45.66 70.53
CA GLU A 329 -26.62 -45.15 71.51
C GLU A 329 -27.86 -46.04 71.57
N ALA A 330 -28.43 -46.40 70.42
CA ALA A 330 -29.58 -47.31 70.36
C ALA A 330 -29.24 -48.72 70.88
N ALA A 331 -28.00 -49.20 70.69
CA ALA A 331 -27.55 -50.47 71.23
C ALA A 331 -27.39 -50.45 72.76
N VAL A 332 -26.86 -49.35 73.31
CA VAL A 332 -26.75 -49.12 74.75
C VAL A 332 -28.13 -49.10 75.40
N ILE A 333 -29.07 -48.32 74.86
CA ILE A 333 -30.46 -48.26 75.38
C ILE A 333 -31.10 -49.66 75.39
N ARG A 334 -30.92 -50.46 74.33
CA ARG A 334 -31.45 -51.84 74.29
C ARG A 334 -30.78 -52.75 75.33
N ALA A 335 -29.49 -52.58 75.58
CA ALA A 335 -28.77 -53.37 76.58
C ALA A 335 -29.20 -52.98 78.01
N GLU A 336 -29.34 -51.69 78.28
CA GLU A 336 -29.85 -51.15 79.55
C GLU A 336 -31.28 -51.65 79.82
N GLU A 337 -32.16 -51.61 78.82
CA GLU A 337 -33.53 -52.10 78.96
C GLU A 337 -33.58 -53.62 79.20
N LYS A 338 -32.75 -54.40 78.51
CA LYS A 338 -32.62 -55.85 78.79
C LYS A 338 -32.12 -56.13 80.20
N ALA A 339 -31.14 -55.35 80.68
CA ALA A 339 -30.62 -55.47 82.04
C ALA A 339 -31.71 -55.13 83.07
N ARG A 340 -32.49 -54.07 82.82
CA ARG A 340 -33.63 -53.66 83.66
C ARG A 340 -34.71 -54.74 83.73
N VAL A 341 -35.07 -55.35 82.60
CA VAL A 341 -36.04 -56.47 82.55
C VAL A 341 -35.50 -57.69 83.30
N ALA A 342 -34.24 -58.08 83.06
CA ALA A 342 -33.63 -59.21 83.76
C ALA A 342 -33.52 -58.98 85.28
N GLN A 343 -33.25 -57.74 85.70
CA GLN A 343 -33.26 -57.36 87.11
C GLN A 343 -34.67 -57.47 87.70
N ALA A 344 -35.70 -56.96 87.02
CA ALA A 344 -37.09 -57.08 87.46
C ALA A 344 -37.54 -58.56 87.55
N ASP A 345 -37.15 -59.40 86.59
CA ASP A 345 -37.41 -60.86 86.62
C ASP A 345 -36.68 -61.57 87.76
N ALA A 346 -35.46 -61.13 88.12
CA ALA A 346 -34.74 -61.66 89.26
C ALA A 346 -35.41 -61.24 90.59
N GLU A 347 -35.82 -59.98 90.70
CA GLU A 347 -36.54 -59.44 91.87
C GLU A 347 -37.88 -60.17 92.09
N THR A 348 -38.66 -60.44 91.04
CA THR A 348 -39.91 -61.21 91.14
C THR A 348 -39.65 -62.64 91.60
N ARG A 349 -38.65 -63.34 91.04
CA ARG A 349 -38.26 -64.69 91.48
C ARG A 349 -37.79 -64.73 92.94
N ILE A 350 -37.02 -63.74 93.37
CA ILE A 350 -36.60 -63.60 94.77
C ILE A 350 -37.83 -63.42 95.67
N LYS A 351 -38.78 -62.57 95.27
CA LYS A 351 -40.03 -62.35 96.02
C LYS A 351 -40.86 -63.63 96.10
N GLU A 352 -41.05 -64.34 94.99
CA GLU A 352 -41.75 -65.65 94.97
C GLU A 352 -41.04 -66.69 95.86
N ALA A 353 -39.71 -66.75 95.82
CA ALA A 353 -38.94 -67.65 96.67
C ALA A 353 -39.06 -67.28 98.16
N ALA A 354 -39.08 -65.99 98.49
CA ALA A 354 -39.30 -65.50 99.85
C ALA A 354 -40.71 -65.83 100.35
N GLU A 355 -41.74 -65.65 99.52
CA GLU A 355 -43.13 -66.02 99.83
C GLU A 355 -43.27 -67.54 100.04
N LYS A 356 -42.63 -68.37 99.19
CA LYS A 356 -42.59 -69.84 99.38
C LYS A 356 -41.87 -70.24 100.66
N LEU A 357 -40.73 -69.63 100.96
CA LEU A 357 -39.99 -69.86 102.21
C LEU A 357 -40.84 -69.47 103.43
N GLN A 358 -41.56 -68.35 103.36
CA GLN A 358 -42.47 -67.93 104.42
C GLN A 358 -43.64 -68.91 104.60
N SER A 359 -44.22 -69.41 103.51
CA SER A 359 -45.25 -70.45 103.55
C SER A 359 -44.72 -71.75 104.18
N ALA A 360 -43.56 -72.23 103.73
CA ALA A 360 -42.92 -73.42 104.28
C ALA A 360 -42.53 -73.26 105.77
N ALA A 361 -42.13 -72.05 106.18
CA ALA A 361 -41.86 -71.74 107.59
C ALA A 361 -43.14 -71.80 108.43
N LYS A 362 -44.26 -71.27 107.94
CA LYS A 362 -45.57 -71.40 108.59
C LYS A 362 -46.03 -72.85 108.69
N GLU A 363 -45.94 -73.61 107.60
CA GLU A 363 -46.25 -75.05 107.61
C GLU A 363 -45.38 -75.81 108.63
N LYS A 364 -44.08 -75.50 108.71
CA LYS A 364 -43.18 -76.07 109.71
C LYS A 364 -43.62 -75.71 111.14
N GLU A 365 -44.01 -74.47 111.40
CA GLU A 365 -44.52 -74.04 112.71
C GLU A 365 -45.82 -74.78 113.08
N GLU A 366 -46.74 -74.94 112.13
CA GLU A 366 -47.97 -75.72 112.31
C GLU A 366 -47.69 -77.20 112.59
N LEU A 367 -46.76 -77.82 111.84
CA LEU A 367 -46.32 -79.20 112.08
C LEU A 367 -45.63 -79.34 113.44
N LEU A 368 -44.78 -78.40 113.84
CA LEU A 368 -44.17 -78.39 115.16
C LEU A 368 -45.21 -78.26 116.28
N ALA A 369 -46.24 -77.44 116.08
CA ALA A 369 -47.37 -77.34 117.00
C ALA A 369 -48.14 -78.67 117.08
N LEU A 370 -48.38 -79.34 115.95
CA LEU A 370 -49.00 -80.66 115.89
C LEU A 370 -48.16 -81.72 116.61
N VAL A 371 -46.84 -81.74 116.38
CA VAL A 371 -45.90 -82.65 117.07
C VAL A 371 -45.93 -82.42 118.57
N LYS A 372 -45.95 -81.15 119.03
CA LYS A 372 -46.09 -80.83 120.46
C LYS A 372 -47.41 -81.37 121.04
N VAL A 373 -48.52 -81.25 120.32
CA VAL A 373 -49.81 -81.81 120.75
C VAL A 373 -49.75 -83.34 120.83
N LEU A 374 -49.14 -84.00 119.86
CA LEU A 374 -48.93 -85.45 119.86
C LEU A 374 -48.00 -85.91 120.99
N GLN A 375 -46.91 -85.17 121.27
CA GLN A 375 -46.03 -85.44 122.41
C GLN A 375 -46.80 -85.33 123.74
N LEU A 376 -47.61 -84.28 123.92
CA LEU A 376 -48.48 -84.15 125.10
C LEU A 376 -49.52 -85.28 125.20
N GLN A 377 -50.01 -85.82 124.08
CA GLN A 377 -50.88 -87.00 124.08
C GLN A 377 -50.14 -88.29 124.47
N ILE A 378 -48.89 -88.47 124.02
CA ILE A 378 -48.06 -89.62 124.39
C ILE A 378 -47.67 -89.56 125.88
N GLU A 379 -47.37 -88.37 126.42
CA GLU A 379 -47.12 -88.17 127.85
C GLU A 379 -48.35 -88.49 128.71
N ARG A 380 -49.57 -88.24 128.21
CA ARG A 380 -50.84 -88.64 128.87
C ARG A 380 -51.18 -90.13 128.76
N LEU A 381 -50.52 -90.88 127.87
CA LEU A 381 -50.70 -92.33 127.73
C LEU A 381 -49.64 -93.14 128.49
N HIS A 382 -48.58 -92.49 128.97
CA HIS A 382 -47.48 -93.10 129.72
C HIS A 382 -47.31 -92.56 131.16
N GLY A 383 -48.25 -91.75 131.65
CA GLY A 383 -48.47 -91.48 133.08
C GLY A 383 -49.82 -92.03 133.49
#